data_AF-A0A7X7V0G3-F1
#
_entry.id   AF-A0A7X7V0G3-F1
#
_cell.length_a   1.000
_cell.length_b   1.000
_cell.length_c   1.000
_cell.angle_alpha   90.00
_cell.angle_beta   90.00
_cell.angle_gamma   90.00
#
_symmetry.space_group_name_H-M   'P 1'
#
loop_
_entity.id
_entity.type
_entity.pdbx_description
1 polymer ?
#
loop_
_entity_poly.entity_id
_entity_poly.type
_entity_poly.pdbx_seq_one_letter_code
_entity_poly.pdbx_strand_id
1 'polypeptide(L)'
;MKTEKQKLIKENDKIWSLLVRIRDNFKCQICGKYSKHTEAMHIFGCGWKATRWDTRNGLTGCYYCHRFKMHGGRLSEEEKKQLLIKIISQDLYDELYRKSREPVKFNFEFVSLWNHLLRTEFLNMTGMTYEEFLKEQRR
;
A
#
# COMPACT_ATOMS: atom_id res chain seq x y z
N MET A 1 22.39 -15.39 -2.34
CA MET A 1 21.20 -15.51 -3.23
C MET A 1 19.94 -15.24 -2.41
N LYS A 2 18.93 -14.53 -2.94
CA LYS A 2 17.67 -14.28 -2.19
C LYS A 2 16.80 -15.54 -2.22
N THR A 3 16.14 -15.84 -1.10
CA THR A 3 15.18 -16.95 -1.02
C THR A 3 13.93 -16.63 -1.84
N GLU A 4 13.16 -17.66 -2.21
CA GLU A 4 11.94 -17.47 -2.99
C GLU A 4 10.92 -16.58 -2.26
N LYS A 5 10.76 -16.80 -0.95
CA LYS A 5 9.97 -15.91 -0.09
C LYS A 5 10.41 -14.44 -0.17
N GLN A 6 11.72 -14.17 -0.18
CA GLN A 6 12.24 -12.80 -0.27
C GLN A 6 12.00 -12.17 -1.64
N LYS A 7 11.97 -12.96 -2.72
CA LYS A 7 11.59 -12.48 -4.05
C LYS A 7 10.12 -12.12 -4.09
N LEU A 8 9.24 -12.98 -3.59
CA LEU A 8 7.79 -12.71 -3.52
C LEU A 8 7.46 -11.50 -2.64
N ILE A 9 8.13 -11.31 -1.51
CA ILE A 9 7.95 -10.09 -0.69
C ILE A 9 8.19 -8.83 -1.51
N LYS A 10 9.28 -8.81 -2.30
CA LYS A 10 9.63 -7.66 -3.15
C LYS A 10 8.64 -7.47 -4.29
N GLU A 11 8.10 -8.55 -4.83
CA GLU A 11 7.07 -8.48 -5.85
C GLU A 11 5.75 -7.95 -5.28
N ASN A 12 5.30 -8.48 -4.14
CA ASN A 12 4.10 -8.01 -3.44
C ASN A 12 4.21 -6.51 -3.10
N ASP A 13 5.37 -6.06 -2.60
CA ASP A 13 5.60 -4.64 -2.32
C ASP A 13 5.46 -3.76 -3.58
N LYS A 14 5.88 -4.26 -4.76
CA LYS A 14 5.73 -3.55 -6.04
C LYS A 14 4.28 -3.51 -6.52
N ILE A 15 3.60 -4.67 -6.55
CA ILE A 15 2.21 -4.77 -7.00
C ILE A 15 1.30 -3.94 -6.09
N TRP A 16 1.44 -4.08 -4.77
CA TRP A 16 0.70 -3.29 -3.78
C TRP A 16 0.89 -1.78 -3.99
N SER A 17 2.15 -1.33 -4.14
CA SER A 17 2.44 0.09 -4.35
C SER A 17 1.86 0.63 -5.66
N LEU A 18 1.80 -0.19 -6.71
CA LEU A 18 1.18 0.17 -7.97
C LEU A 18 -0.36 0.23 -7.84
N LEU A 19 -1.00 -0.78 -7.24
CA LEU A 19 -2.44 -0.81 -6.99
C LEU A 19 -2.94 0.40 -6.22
N VAL A 20 -2.27 0.75 -5.12
CA VAL A 20 -2.62 1.94 -4.31
C VAL A 20 -2.59 3.21 -5.16
N ARG A 21 -1.57 3.36 -6.01
CA ARG A 21 -1.43 4.54 -6.88
C ARG A 21 -2.41 4.55 -8.04
N ILE A 22 -2.73 3.39 -8.63
CA ILE A 22 -3.77 3.29 -9.67
C ILE A 22 -5.12 3.66 -9.09
N ARG A 23 -5.53 3.06 -7.95
CA ARG A 23 -6.78 3.36 -7.24
C ARG A 23 -6.95 4.86 -6.99
N ASP A 24 -5.88 5.50 -6.56
CA ASP A 24 -5.85 6.93 -6.20
C ASP A 24 -5.59 7.85 -7.42
N ASN A 25 -5.59 7.31 -8.64
CA ASN A 25 -5.31 8.03 -9.89
C ASN A 25 -4.00 8.83 -9.87
N PHE A 26 -2.98 8.29 -9.20
CA PHE A 26 -1.67 8.92 -8.99
C PHE A 26 -1.77 10.34 -8.37
N LYS A 27 -2.85 10.62 -7.64
CA LYS A 27 -3.05 11.86 -6.89
C LYS A 27 -2.73 11.66 -5.42
N CYS A 28 -2.04 12.63 -4.84
CA CYS A 28 -1.80 12.65 -3.40
C CYS A 28 -3.13 12.82 -2.66
N GLN A 29 -3.50 11.86 -1.83
CA GLN A 29 -4.77 11.90 -1.09
C GLN A 29 -4.73 12.88 0.11
N ILE A 30 -3.54 13.37 0.48
CA ILE A 30 -3.39 14.39 1.54
C ILE A 30 -3.57 15.81 1.00
N CYS A 31 -3.06 16.11 -0.19
CA CYS A 31 -3.05 17.48 -0.73
C CYS A 31 -3.74 17.64 -2.09
N GLY A 32 -4.31 16.57 -2.65
CA GLY A 32 -5.01 16.54 -3.93
C GLY A 32 -4.12 16.67 -5.18
N LYS A 33 -2.84 17.03 -5.03
CA LYS A 33 -1.95 17.27 -6.17
C LYS A 33 -1.64 15.97 -6.91
N TYR A 34 -1.83 16.01 -8.23
CA TYR A 34 -1.30 14.99 -9.14
C TYR A 34 0.23 15.09 -9.20
N SER A 35 0.91 13.95 -9.21
CA SER A 35 2.35 13.90 -9.47
C SER A 35 2.73 12.58 -10.13
N LYS A 36 3.62 12.64 -11.13
CA LYS A 36 4.25 11.46 -11.72
C LYS A 36 5.15 10.71 -10.73
N HIS A 37 5.53 11.35 -9.62
CA HIS A 37 6.40 10.82 -8.58
C HIS A 37 5.64 10.62 -7.26
N THR A 38 4.38 10.19 -7.33
CA THR A 38 3.65 9.76 -6.15
C THR A 38 4.17 8.42 -5.64
N GLU A 39 4.08 8.23 -4.33
CA GLU A 39 4.52 7.05 -3.59
C GLU A 39 3.32 6.47 -2.83
N ALA A 40 3.26 5.15 -2.71
CA ALA A 40 2.32 4.51 -1.80
C ALA A 40 2.91 4.54 -0.37
N MET A 41 2.12 5.02 0.59
CA MET A 41 2.47 5.03 2.01
C MET A 41 1.51 4.16 2.80
N HIS A 42 2.02 3.53 3.84
CA HIS A 42 1.22 2.73 4.75
C HIS A 42 0.53 3.61 5.81
N ILE A 43 -0.74 3.32 6.09
CA ILE A 43 -1.48 3.88 7.24
C ILE A 43 -0.92 3.27 8.53
N PHE A 44 -0.90 1.92 8.59
CA PHE A 44 -0.18 1.15 9.59
C PHE A 44 1.09 0.57 8.97
N GLY A 45 2.24 0.97 9.52
CA GLY A 45 3.55 0.69 8.95
C GLY A 45 3.81 -0.77 8.56
N CYS A 46 4.70 -0.98 7.60
CA CYS A 46 4.95 -2.28 6.97
C CYS A 46 5.49 -3.41 7.91
N GLY A 47 5.75 -3.08 9.18
CA GLY A 47 6.03 -4.02 10.26
C GLY A 47 4.79 -4.85 10.66
N TRP A 48 3.60 -4.28 10.55
CA TRP A 48 2.31 -4.94 10.80
C TRP A 48 1.96 -5.87 9.64
N LYS A 49 2.34 -7.15 9.77
CA LYS A 49 2.30 -8.10 8.65
C LYS A 49 0.88 -8.43 8.18
N ALA A 50 -0.11 -8.37 9.07
CA ALA A 50 -1.51 -8.63 8.75
C ALA A 50 -2.12 -7.63 7.74
N THR A 51 -1.62 -6.38 7.73
CA THR A 51 -2.13 -5.31 6.86
C THR A 51 -1.10 -4.82 5.84
N ARG A 52 0.13 -5.36 5.82
CA ARG A 52 1.25 -4.88 4.98
C ARG A 52 0.87 -4.72 3.50
N TRP A 53 0.10 -5.66 2.96
CA TRP A 53 -0.30 -5.70 1.55
C TRP A 53 -1.80 -5.51 1.34
N ASP A 54 -2.55 -5.15 2.39
CA ASP A 54 -3.93 -4.71 2.23
C ASP A 54 -3.89 -3.34 1.52
N THR A 55 -4.49 -3.22 0.34
CA THR A 55 -4.48 -1.96 -0.42
C THR A 55 -5.24 -0.86 0.30
N ARG A 56 -6.21 -1.20 1.17
CA ARG A 56 -6.91 -0.24 2.04
C ARG A 56 -6.00 0.34 3.13
N ASN A 57 -4.95 -0.39 3.51
CA ASN A 57 -3.87 0.11 4.38
C ASN A 57 -2.85 0.99 3.64
N GLY A 58 -3.07 1.27 2.35
CA GLY A 58 -2.23 2.12 1.52
C GLY A 58 -2.93 3.43 1.16
N LEU A 59 -2.15 4.50 1.10
CA LEU A 59 -2.57 5.80 0.58
C LEU A 59 -1.52 6.34 -0.39
N THR A 60 -1.95 7.01 -1.45
CA THR A 60 -1.01 7.71 -2.34
C THR A 60 -0.63 9.05 -1.75
N GLY A 61 0.68 9.28 -1.59
CA GLY A 61 1.28 10.53 -1.13
C GLY A 61 2.26 11.10 -2.15
N CYS A 62 2.31 12.43 -2.30
CA CYS A 62 3.46 13.05 -2.94
C CYS A 62 4.68 12.98 -2.00
N TYR A 63 5.89 13.05 -2.56
CA TYR A 63 7.15 13.05 -1.79
C TYR A 63 7.10 13.97 -0.57
N TYR A 64 6.57 15.19 -0.72
CA TYR A 64 6.46 16.13 0.40
C TYR A 64 5.55 15.61 1.52
N CYS A 65 4.33 15.18 1.20
CA CYS A 65 3.38 14.74 2.21
C CYS A 65 3.83 13.43 2.87
N HIS A 66 4.35 12.49 2.08
CA HIS A 66 4.83 11.21 2.58
C HIS A 66 6.05 11.41 3.50
N ARG A 67 7.10 12.10 3.03
CA ARG A 67 8.36 12.19 3.76
C ARG A 67 8.36 13.23 4.87
N PHE A 68 7.69 14.37 4.69
CA PHE A 68 7.77 15.47 5.65
C PHE A 68 6.56 15.58 6.56
N LYS A 69 5.33 15.33 6.08
CA LYS A 69 4.15 15.34 6.95
C LYS A 69 4.00 14.04 7.73
N MET A 70 4.04 12.90 7.03
CA MET A 70 3.79 11.61 7.69
C MET A 70 5.03 11.05 8.41
N HIS A 71 6.24 11.21 7.84
CA HIS A 71 7.46 10.68 8.44
C HIS A 71 8.41 11.71 9.07
N GLY A 72 8.31 12.99 8.70
CA GLY A 72 9.32 14.02 9.03
C GLY A 72 9.03 14.84 10.28
N GLY A 73 8.17 14.35 11.18
CA GLY A 73 7.89 14.98 12.47
C GLY A 73 7.12 16.31 12.42
N ARG A 74 6.65 16.76 11.24
CA ARG A 74 5.86 18.00 11.12
C ARG A 74 4.45 17.89 11.71
N LEU A 75 3.95 16.68 11.87
CA LEU A 75 2.69 16.37 12.54
C LEU A 75 3.00 15.43 13.70
N SER A 76 2.32 15.65 14.82
CA SER A 76 2.20 14.68 15.91
C SER A 76 1.47 13.42 15.44
N GLU A 77 1.58 12.33 16.19
CA GLU A 77 0.86 11.09 15.87
C GLU A 77 -0.66 11.28 15.89
N GLU A 78 -1.18 12.14 16.78
CA GLU A 78 -2.60 12.44 16.84
C GLU A 78 -3.05 13.24 15.61
N GLU A 79 -2.29 14.25 15.18
CA GLU A 79 -2.60 15.00 13.95
C GLU A 79 -2.56 14.10 12.70
N LYS A 80 -1.61 13.16 12.63
CA LYS A 80 -1.56 12.16 11.56
C LYS A 80 -2.80 11.27 11.59
N LYS A 81 -3.18 10.78 12.76
CA LYS A 81 -4.38 9.95 12.94
C LYS A 81 -5.63 10.69 12.48
N GLN A 82 -5.84 11.92 12.94
CA GLN A 82 -7.01 12.72 12.55
C GLN A 82 -7.03 13.02 11.04
N LEU A 83 -5.87 13.32 10.45
CA LEU A 83 -5.75 13.48 9.00
C LEU A 83 -6.13 12.20 8.24
N LEU A 84 -5.64 11.05 8.70
CA LEU A 84 -5.94 9.75 8.09
C LEU A 84 -7.42 9.42 8.21
N ILE A 85 -8.03 9.58 9.39
CA ILE A 85 -9.47 9.37 9.62
C ILE A 85 -10.31 10.26 8.69
N LYS A 86 -9.91 11.52 8.49
CA LYS A 86 -10.61 12.41 7.54
C LYS A 86 -10.57 11.89 6.11
N ILE A 87 -9.50 11.18 5.72
CA ILE A 87 -9.31 10.67 4.36
C ILE A 87 -10.02 9.32 4.18
N ILE A 88 -9.89 8.41 5.14
CA ILE A 88 -10.33 7.01 4.99
C ILE A 88 -11.58 6.66 5.79
N SER A 89 -12.14 7.59 6.57
CA SER A 89 -13.16 7.40 7.61
C SER A 89 -12.65 6.75 8.90
N GLN A 90 -13.40 6.96 9.99
CA GLN A 90 -13.13 6.36 11.29
C GLN A 90 -13.30 4.84 11.25
N ASP A 91 -14.38 4.35 10.64
CA ASP A 91 -14.71 2.93 10.59
C ASP A 91 -13.61 2.10 9.92
N LEU A 92 -13.10 2.57 8.76
CA LEU A 92 -12.01 1.89 8.07
C LEU A 92 -10.70 1.99 8.85
N TYR A 93 -10.44 3.12 9.53
CA TYR A 93 -9.25 3.25 10.37
C TYR A 93 -9.27 2.22 11.50
N ASP A 94 -10.41 2.06 12.18
CA ASP A 94 -10.57 1.12 13.28
C ASP A 94 -10.54 -0.34 12.81
N GLU A 95 -11.11 -0.64 11.65
CA GLU A 95 -11.00 -1.96 11.02
C GLU A 95 -9.54 -2.32 10.75
N LEU A 96 -8.79 -1.41 10.12
CA LEU A 96 -7.39 -1.62 9.80
C LEU A 96 -6.52 -1.67 11.06
N TYR A 97 -6.83 -0.89 12.09
CA TYR A 97 -6.14 -0.95 13.38
C TYR A 97 -6.31 -2.33 14.01
N ARG A 98 -7.56 -2.81 14.13
CA ARG A 98 -7.86 -4.14 14.67
C ARG A 98 -7.15 -5.23 13.88
N LYS A 99 -7.26 -5.19 12.54
CA LYS A 99 -6.58 -6.13 11.65
C LYS A 99 -5.06 -6.10 11.81
N SER A 100 -4.46 -4.91 11.98
CA SER A 100 -3.01 -4.77 12.15
C SER A 100 -2.48 -5.50 13.40
N ARG A 101 -3.33 -5.67 14.42
CA ARG A 101 -3.01 -6.34 15.68
C ARG A 101 -3.23 -7.86 15.64
N GLU A 102 -3.79 -8.39 14.56
CA GLU A 102 -4.01 -9.83 14.42
C GLU A 102 -2.66 -10.57 14.28
N PRO A 103 -2.43 -11.63 15.07
CA PRO A 103 -1.22 -12.43 14.94
C PRO A 103 -1.26 -13.20 13.62
N VAL A 104 -0.20 -13.07 12.82
CA VAL A 104 -0.05 -13.81 11.55
C VAL A 104 1.26 -14.57 11.52
N LYS A 105 1.19 -15.81 11.01
CA LYS A 105 2.39 -16.60 10.72
C LYS A 105 3.00 -16.11 9.41
N PHE A 106 4.00 -15.23 9.49
CA PHE A 106 4.66 -14.65 8.32
C PHE A 106 5.64 -15.64 7.65
N ASN A 107 5.11 -16.73 7.08
CA ASN A 107 5.83 -17.81 6.38
C ASN A 107 5.73 -17.67 4.85
N PHE A 108 6.14 -18.70 4.09
CA PHE A 108 6.09 -18.66 2.62
C PHE A 108 4.64 -18.68 2.12
N GLU A 109 3.79 -19.51 2.72
CA GLU A 109 2.39 -19.69 2.38
C GLU A 109 1.62 -18.38 2.50
N PHE A 110 1.82 -17.63 3.59
CA PHE A 110 1.23 -16.31 3.78
C PHE A 110 1.65 -15.33 2.68
N VAL A 111 2.94 -15.29 2.35
CA VAL A 111 3.47 -14.40 1.31
C VAL A 111 2.93 -14.76 -0.09
N SER A 112 2.84 -16.05 -0.38
CA SER A 112 2.31 -16.58 -1.64
C SER A 112 0.82 -16.30 -1.78
N LEU A 113 0.04 -16.46 -0.71
CA LEU A 113 -1.39 -16.10 -0.69
C LEU A 113 -1.58 -14.62 -1.04
N TRP A 114 -0.83 -13.72 -0.41
CA TRP A 114 -0.91 -12.30 -0.72
C TRP A 114 -0.49 -11.96 -2.16
N ASN A 115 0.48 -12.68 -2.73
CA ASN A 115 0.85 -12.51 -4.13
C ASN A 115 -0.36 -12.81 -5.05
N HIS A 116 -1.06 -13.92 -4.79
CA HIS A 116 -2.27 -14.28 -5.52
C HIS A 116 -3.39 -13.24 -5.37
N LEU A 117 -3.65 -12.78 -4.14
CA LEU A 117 -4.68 -11.76 -3.87
C LEU A 117 -4.39 -10.45 -4.59
N LEU A 118 -3.16 -9.94 -4.51
CA LEU A 118 -2.75 -8.71 -5.17
C LEU A 118 -2.86 -8.80 -6.69
N ARG A 119 -2.51 -9.95 -7.28
CA ARG A 119 -2.63 -10.18 -8.73
C ARG A 119 -4.08 -10.23 -9.19
N THR A 120 -4.94 -10.83 -8.38
CA THR A 120 -6.39 -10.86 -8.63
C THR A 120 -6.98 -9.46 -8.55
N GLU A 121 -6.61 -8.69 -7.53
CA GLU A 121 -7.03 -7.28 -7.41
C GLU A 121 -6.53 -6.44 -8.59
N PHE A 122 -5.29 -6.66 -9.04
CA PHE A 122 -4.72 -5.99 -10.20
C PHE A 122 -5.52 -6.26 -11.47
N LEU A 123 -5.85 -7.53 -11.73
CA LEU A 123 -6.69 -7.92 -12.86
C LEU A 123 -8.07 -7.25 -12.77
N ASN A 124 -8.71 -7.31 -11.61
CA ASN A 124 -10.04 -6.70 -11.41
C ASN A 124 -10.03 -5.19 -11.59
N MET A 125 -8.95 -4.52 -11.20
CA MET A 125 -8.82 -3.06 -11.25
C MET A 125 -8.44 -2.55 -12.65
N THR A 126 -7.64 -3.31 -13.40
CA THR A 126 -7.03 -2.83 -14.66
C THR A 126 -7.57 -3.53 -15.91
N GLY A 127 -8.26 -4.67 -15.75
CA GLY A 127 -8.67 -5.52 -16.86
C GLY A 127 -7.52 -6.31 -17.50
N MET A 128 -6.30 -6.26 -16.96
CA MET A 128 -5.13 -7.00 -17.45
C MET A 128 -4.35 -7.67 -16.32
N THR A 129 -3.66 -8.76 -16.64
CA THR A 129 -2.76 -9.40 -15.69
C THR A 129 -1.52 -8.54 -15.44
N TYR A 130 -0.88 -8.74 -14.29
CA TYR A 130 0.36 -8.03 -13.96
C TYR A 130 1.49 -8.37 -14.95
N GLU A 131 1.53 -9.60 -15.46
CA GLU A 131 2.47 -10.05 -16.50
C GLU A 131 2.28 -9.28 -17.82
N GLU A 132 1.04 -9.09 -18.26
CA GLU A 132 0.71 -8.31 -19.46
C GLU A 132 1.13 -6.86 -19.28
N PHE A 133 0.78 -6.25 -18.15
CA PHE A 133 1.23 -4.91 -17.79
C PHE A 133 2.76 -4.77 -17.88
N LEU A 134 3.51 -5.70 -17.30
CA LEU A 134 4.98 -5.67 -17.34
C LEU A 134 5.55 -5.82 -18.75
N LYS A 135 4.87 -6.54 -19.65
CA LYS A 135 5.28 -6.65 -21.06
C LYS A 135 5.05 -5.34 -21.81
N GLU A 136 3.94 -4.65 -21.54
CA GLU A 136 3.64 -3.35 -22.15
C GLU A 136 4.63 -2.26 -21.74
N GLN A 137 5.04 -2.22 -20.47
CA GLN A 137 6.02 -1.24 -19.98
C GLN A 137 7.43 -1.42 -20.54
N ARG A 138 7.71 -2.56 -21.20
CA ARG A 138 9.01 -2.85 -21.82
C ARG A 138 9.05 -2.58 -23.33
N ARG A 139 7.89 -2.22 -23.91
CA ARG A 139 7.78 -1.76 -25.29
C ARG A 139 8.06 -0.26 -25.34
#